data_AF-A0A5J5BWD2-F1
#
_entry.id   AF-A0A5J5BWD2-F1
#
_cell.length_a   1.000
_cell.length_b   1.000
_cell.length_c   1.000
_cell.angle_alpha   90.00
_cell.angle_beta   90.00
_cell.angle_gamma   90.00
#
_symmetry.space_group_name_H-M   'P 1'
#
loop_
_entity.id
_entity.type
_entity.pdbx_description
1 polymer ?
#
loop_
_entity_poly.entity_id
_entity_poly.type
_entity_poly.pdbx_seq_one_letter_code
_entity_poly.pdbx_strand_id
1 'polypeptide(L)'
;MVAAQIALEKLRQRDQLLTTENEMFKMENVNHKKKVMELEAELKKLSGQQNLQQRIHHHAKIKEENNLLKIQNEDLSIKLQRTETILSRVKEELAHFRATNGRSPYINFDEEQQLNNKLKETEEQRLQLAQKLLGLCTSILKAAGIPRAPNVSLSAAEEALEQLKNRISLLERELQDLKFKNKITSERARLSELIPQPSPSPNRLSQNQTPNRIFIIVRIVNRVAVLSSKMSSAASFSSICIDRGYYWKDEAKSTKVRKLCVRSSVASTPQSSQFAKIKAQKSEKTIQVAVLGASGYTGSEIVRLLANHPYFGITLMTADRKAGQSIGSVFPHLITQDLPDMVAIKDADFSNVDAVFCCLPHGTTQEIIKGLPKGLKIVDLSADFRLQDIGEYEKWYGQPHRAPDLQKEAVYGLTEIHRREIQNVRLVANPGCYPTSIQIPLVPLIKAKLIELKNIIIDAKSGVSGAGRGAKEANLYTEIAEGIHSYGITSHRHVPEIEQGLSNAANSKITVSFTPHLMPMSRGMQSTIYVEMAPGVSVEDLYQQLSTFYENEEFVILLKKSEVPHTRHVRGSNYCVMNVFPDRIPGRAIIISVIDNLVKGASGQALQNLNLMMGIPENTGLLYMPLFP
;
A
#
# COMPACT_ATOMS: atom_id res chain seq x y z
N MET A 1 -69.15 -58.55 48.40
CA MET A 1 -68.67 -57.60 49.42
C MET A 1 -67.27 -57.96 49.92
N VAL A 2 -67.08 -58.99 50.75
CA VAL A 2 -65.80 -59.31 51.44
C VAL A 2 -64.53 -59.15 50.58
N ALA A 3 -64.47 -59.72 49.37
CA ALA A 3 -63.30 -59.60 48.50
C ALA A 3 -62.94 -58.15 48.10
N ALA A 4 -63.95 -57.29 47.88
CA ALA A 4 -63.73 -55.87 47.58
C ALA A 4 -63.27 -55.09 48.82
N GLN A 5 -63.71 -55.50 50.01
CA GLN A 5 -63.30 -54.90 51.28
C GLN A 5 -61.84 -55.25 51.62
N ILE A 6 -61.41 -56.49 51.33
CA ILE A 6 -60.00 -56.91 51.39
C ILE A 6 -59.14 -56.16 50.35
N ALA A 7 -59.67 -55.94 49.14
CA ALA A 7 -58.96 -55.19 48.10
C ALA A 7 -58.77 -53.71 48.48
N LEU A 8 -59.80 -53.06 49.04
CA LEU A 8 -59.73 -51.68 49.54
C LEU A 8 -58.68 -51.51 50.64
N GLU A 9 -58.63 -52.45 51.58
CA GLU A 9 -57.68 -52.36 52.71
C GLU A 9 -56.23 -52.62 52.28
N LYS A 10 -56.00 -53.51 51.32
CA LYS A 10 -54.68 -53.66 50.65
C LYS A 10 -54.25 -52.39 49.91
N LEU A 11 -55.19 -51.66 49.33
CA LEU A 11 -54.92 -50.39 48.64
C LEU A 11 -54.49 -49.32 49.66
N ARG A 12 -55.23 -49.16 50.76
CA ARG A 12 -54.85 -48.27 51.88
C ARG A 12 -53.47 -48.58 52.46
N GLN A 13 -53.15 -49.85 52.68
CA GLN A 13 -51.84 -50.27 53.16
C GLN A 13 -50.72 -49.90 52.17
N ARG A 14 -50.96 -50.03 50.87
CA ARG A 14 -50.03 -49.60 49.82
C ARG A 14 -49.85 -48.07 49.82
N ASP A 15 -50.93 -47.31 49.93
CA ASP A 15 -50.89 -45.85 49.90
C ASP A 15 -50.17 -45.28 51.14
N GLN A 16 -50.35 -45.89 52.31
CA GLN A 16 -49.58 -45.56 53.53
C GLN A 16 -48.08 -45.84 53.35
N LEU A 17 -47.73 -47.00 52.76
CA LEU A 17 -46.33 -47.39 52.53
C LEU A 17 -45.66 -46.43 51.53
N LEU A 18 -46.33 -46.14 50.40
CA LEU A 18 -45.87 -45.14 49.42
C LEU A 18 -45.74 -43.73 50.03
N THR A 19 -46.64 -43.33 50.92
CA THR A 19 -46.53 -42.05 51.65
C THR A 19 -45.26 -42.02 52.51
N THR A 20 -44.99 -43.13 53.21
CA THR A 20 -43.82 -43.27 54.10
C THR A 20 -42.50 -43.25 53.32
N GLU A 21 -42.41 -43.98 52.20
CA GLU A 21 -41.25 -43.93 51.29
C GLU A 21 -41.02 -42.51 50.74
N ASN A 22 -42.08 -41.80 50.36
CA ASN A 22 -41.99 -40.42 49.89
C ASN A 22 -41.51 -39.44 50.98
N GLU A 23 -41.76 -39.70 52.27
CA GLU A 23 -41.21 -38.91 53.36
C GLU A 23 -39.73 -39.22 53.65
N MET A 24 -39.32 -40.50 53.55
CA MET A 24 -37.92 -40.89 53.57
C MET A 24 -37.13 -40.21 52.45
N PHE A 25 -37.59 -40.31 51.19
CA PHE A 25 -36.91 -39.68 50.06
C PHE A 25 -36.86 -38.15 50.15
N LYS A 26 -37.83 -37.49 50.81
CA LYS A 26 -37.75 -36.04 51.12
C LYS A 26 -36.62 -35.74 52.11
N MET A 27 -36.49 -36.51 53.21
CA MET A 27 -35.41 -36.34 54.17
C MET A 27 -34.03 -36.62 53.55
N GLU A 28 -33.90 -37.66 52.72
CA GLU A 28 -32.67 -37.94 51.99
C GLU A 28 -32.31 -36.82 51.02
N ASN A 29 -33.27 -36.26 50.28
CA ASN A 29 -33.02 -35.12 49.39
C ASN A 29 -32.55 -33.86 50.15
N VAL A 30 -33.07 -33.62 51.37
CA VAL A 30 -32.60 -32.51 52.23
C VAL A 30 -31.16 -32.75 52.69
N ASN A 31 -30.81 -33.96 53.13
CA ASN A 31 -29.44 -34.32 53.51
C ASN A 31 -28.45 -34.23 52.34
N HIS A 32 -28.82 -34.71 51.14
CA HIS A 32 -27.99 -34.59 49.94
C HIS A 32 -27.78 -33.12 49.55
N LYS A 33 -28.82 -32.28 49.56
CA LYS A 33 -28.69 -30.83 49.31
C LYS A 33 -27.75 -30.15 50.30
N LYS A 34 -27.87 -30.45 51.60
CA LYS A 34 -26.96 -29.93 52.63
C LYS A 34 -25.51 -30.31 52.34
N LYS A 35 -25.26 -31.58 52.00
CA LYS A 35 -23.91 -32.08 51.73
C LYS A 35 -23.29 -31.52 50.43
N VAL A 36 -24.11 -31.25 49.40
CA VAL A 36 -23.66 -30.51 48.21
C VAL A 36 -23.22 -29.09 48.58
N MET A 37 -24.02 -28.35 49.35
CA MET A 37 -23.66 -26.98 49.79
C MET A 37 -22.38 -26.95 50.65
N GLU A 38 -22.17 -27.97 51.49
CA GLU A 38 -20.94 -28.12 52.29
C GLU A 38 -19.72 -28.34 51.37
N LEU A 39 -19.80 -29.25 50.40
CA LEU A 39 -18.73 -29.52 49.43
C LEU A 39 -18.43 -28.34 48.50
N GLU A 40 -19.46 -27.61 48.04
CA GLU A 40 -19.29 -26.38 47.26
C GLU A 40 -18.54 -25.29 48.05
N ALA A 41 -18.83 -25.17 49.35
CA ALA A 41 -18.14 -24.23 50.22
C ALA A 41 -16.66 -24.61 50.46
N GLU A 42 -16.33 -25.89 50.54
CA GLU A 42 -14.94 -26.36 50.64
C GLU A 42 -14.17 -26.18 49.33
N LEU A 43 -14.76 -26.55 48.19
CA LEU A 43 -14.17 -26.38 46.86
C LEU A 43 -13.86 -24.89 46.59
N LYS A 44 -14.75 -23.98 47.00
CA LYS A 44 -14.55 -22.53 46.91
C LYS A 44 -13.41 -22.02 47.80
N LYS A 45 -13.20 -22.59 49.00
CA LYS A 45 -12.04 -22.27 49.86
C LYS A 45 -10.73 -22.73 49.24
N LEU A 46 -10.67 -23.99 48.79
CA LEU A 46 -9.46 -24.59 48.19
C LEU A 46 -9.04 -23.86 46.91
N SER A 47 -10.00 -23.55 46.03
CA SER A 47 -9.76 -22.75 44.82
C SER A 47 -9.21 -21.35 45.16
N GLY A 48 -9.75 -20.69 46.19
CA GLY A 48 -9.24 -19.40 46.67
C GLY A 48 -7.78 -19.47 47.17
N GLN A 49 -7.43 -20.53 47.90
CA GLN A 49 -6.09 -20.73 48.45
C GLN A 49 -5.06 -21.07 47.37
N GLN A 50 -5.36 -21.98 46.44
CA GLN A 50 -4.47 -22.31 45.31
C GLN A 50 -4.18 -21.08 44.45
N ASN A 51 -5.22 -20.31 44.09
CA ASN A 51 -5.06 -19.06 43.35
C ASN A 51 -4.20 -18.02 44.09
N LEU A 52 -4.22 -17.98 45.42
CA LEU A 52 -3.36 -17.09 46.19
C LEU A 52 -1.89 -17.55 46.18
N GLN A 53 -1.63 -18.83 46.43
CA GLN A 53 -0.27 -19.39 46.43
C GLN A 53 0.41 -19.28 45.06
N GLN A 54 -0.31 -19.58 43.96
CA GLN A 54 0.21 -19.44 42.59
C GLN A 54 0.58 -17.98 42.28
N ARG A 55 -0.26 -17.01 42.66
CA ARG A 55 0.04 -15.58 42.47
C ARG A 55 1.25 -15.11 43.30
N ILE A 56 1.42 -15.60 44.52
CA ILE A 56 2.61 -15.31 45.34
C ILE A 56 3.87 -15.87 44.69
N HIS A 57 3.83 -17.13 44.22
CA HIS A 57 4.97 -17.77 43.54
C HIS A 57 5.35 -17.07 42.23
N HIS A 58 4.36 -16.75 41.38
CA HIS A 58 4.61 -16.00 40.14
C HIS A 58 5.17 -14.59 40.42
N HIS A 59 4.64 -13.88 41.43
CA HIS A 59 5.15 -12.55 41.77
C HIS A 59 6.57 -12.59 42.34
N ALA A 60 6.94 -13.64 43.08
CA ALA A 60 8.31 -13.86 43.53
C ALA A 60 9.27 -14.09 42.34
N LYS A 61 8.92 -14.99 41.41
CA LYS A 61 9.72 -15.28 40.20
C LYS A 61 9.90 -14.03 39.32
N ILE A 62 8.82 -13.29 39.06
CA ILE A 62 8.87 -12.03 38.31
C ILE A 62 9.79 -11.01 38.99
N LYS A 63 9.80 -10.94 40.33
CA LYS A 63 10.68 -10.03 41.08
C LYS A 63 12.16 -10.43 40.97
N GLU A 64 12.45 -11.73 40.96
CA GLU A 64 13.80 -12.27 40.75
C GLU A 64 14.32 -12.00 39.33
N GLU A 65 13.50 -12.27 38.31
CA GLU A 65 13.82 -11.98 36.90
C GLU A 65 14.05 -10.48 36.65
N ASN A 66 13.22 -9.60 37.22
CA ASN A 66 13.43 -8.15 37.11
C ASN A 66 14.72 -7.68 37.80
N ASN A 67 15.12 -8.30 38.92
CA ASN A 67 16.40 -7.99 39.56
C ASN A 67 17.59 -8.42 38.67
N LEU A 68 17.51 -9.60 38.04
CA LEU A 68 18.55 -10.08 37.13
C LEU A 68 18.68 -9.17 35.89
N LEU A 69 17.56 -8.80 35.27
CA LEU A 69 17.51 -7.85 34.14
C LEU A 69 18.08 -6.47 34.50
N LYS A 70 17.85 -5.99 35.74
CA LYS A 70 18.44 -4.73 36.22
C LYS A 70 19.97 -4.81 36.29
N ILE A 71 20.51 -5.90 36.84
CA ILE A 71 21.98 -6.11 36.92
C ILE A 71 22.59 -6.21 35.51
N GLN A 72 21.92 -6.89 34.57
CA GLN A 72 22.36 -6.98 33.18
C GLN A 72 22.37 -5.62 32.48
N ASN A 73 21.35 -4.77 32.70
CA ASN A 73 21.32 -3.41 32.16
C ASN A 73 22.42 -2.51 32.75
N GLU A 74 22.75 -2.66 34.03
CA GLU A 74 23.84 -1.93 34.68
C GLU A 74 25.21 -2.33 34.09
N ASP A 75 25.48 -3.62 33.88
CA ASP A 75 26.70 -4.10 33.19
C ASP A 75 26.76 -3.65 31.72
N LEU A 76 25.65 -3.70 30.98
CA LEU A 76 25.59 -3.20 29.60
C LEU A 76 25.84 -1.68 29.53
N SER A 77 25.32 -0.90 30.48
CA SER A 77 25.59 0.54 30.55
C SER A 77 27.06 0.84 30.83
N ILE A 78 27.72 0.05 31.68
CA ILE A 78 29.17 0.17 31.95
C ILE A 78 29.98 -0.22 30.70
N LYS A 79 29.56 -1.24 29.95
CA LYS A 79 30.20 -1.64 28.69
C LYS A 79 30.07 -0.54 27.62
N LEU A 80 28.90 0.07 27.48
CA LEU A 80 28.66 1.17 26.55
C LEU A 80 29.59 2.36 26.85
N GLN A 81 29.63 2.82 28.10
CA GLN A 81 30.49 3.94 28.52
C GLN A 81 31.98 3.67 28.25
N ARG A 82 32.43 2.41 28.42
CA ARG A 82 33.80 1.99 28.07
C ARG A 82 34.05 2.06 26.55
N THR A 83 33.12 1.58 25.73
CA THR A 83 33.25 1.67 24.27
C THR A 83 33.18 3.10 23.74
N GLU A 84 32.38 3.98 24.35
CA GLU A 84 32.36 5.42 24.04
C GLU A 84 33.70 6.09 24.35
N THR A 85 34.29 5.76 25.49
CA THR A 85 35.64 6.24 25.88
C THR A 85 36.70 5.81 24.87
N ILE A 86 36.68 4.54 24.46
CA ILE A 86 37.59 3.99 23.44
C ILE A 86 37.35 4.70 22.09
N LEU A 87 36.09 4.91 21.70
CA LEU A 87 35.72 5.59 20.45
C LEU A 87 36.21 7.04 20.42
N SER A 88 36.15 7.79 21.53
CA SER A 88 36.70 9.15 21.60
C SER A 88 38.21 9.13 21.35
N ARG A 89 38.94 8.27 22.08
CA ARG A 89 40.38 8.12 21.91
C ARG A 89 40.78 7.74 20.49
N VAL A 90 40.06 6.81 19.85
CA VAL A 90 40.31 6.42 18.45
C VAL A 90 40.02 7.58 17.48
N LYS A 91 39.01 8.41 17.74
CA LYS A 91 38.76 9.65 16.95
C LYS A 91 39.89 10.67 17.13
N GLU A 92 40.41 10.84 18.33
CA GLU A 92 41.53 11.75 18.63
C GLU A 92 42.85 11.28 17.99
N GLU A 93 43.18 9.99 18.10
CA GLU A 93 44.36 9.38 17.45
C GLU A 93 44.24 9.44 15.91
N LEU A 94 43.04 9.21 15.35
CA LEU A 94 42.78 9.36 13.91
C LEU A 94 42.89 10.83 13.45
N ALA A 95 42.39 11.78 14.24
CA ALA A 95 42.49 13.21 13.93
C ALA A 95 43.94 13.69 13.94
N HIS A 96 44.74 13.21 14.91
CA HIS A 96 46.19 13.47 14.95
C HIS A 96 46.92 12.87 13.74
N PHE A 97 46.62 11.62 13.38
CA PHE A 97 47.20 10.96 12.19
C PHE A 97 46.81 11.67 10.87
N ARG A 98 45.60 12.23 10.77
CA ARG A 98 45.19 13.03 9.61
C ARG A 98 45.97 14.36 9.54
N ALA A 99 46.16 15.03 10.68
CA ALA A 99 46.93 16.26 10.78
C ALA A 99 48.40 16.10 10.38
N THR A 100 49.08 15.03 10.84
CA THR A 100 50.48 14.75 10.47
C THR A 100 50.65 14.40 8.99
N ASN A 101 49.60 13.89 8.34
CA ASN A 101 49.55 13.67 6.89
C ASN A 101 49.05 14.89 6.10
N GLY A 102 49.00 16.09 6.70
CA GLY A 102 48.60 17.34 6.02
C GLY A 102 47.13 17.43 5.62
N ARG A 103 46.25 16.63 6.25
CA ARG A 103 44.80 16.62 6.00
C ARG A 103 44.04 17.23 7.18
N SER A 104 42.81 17.69 6.94
CA SER A 104 41.92 18.13 8.01
C SER A 104 41.80 17.06 9.11
N PRO A 105 42.01 17.39 10.41
CA PRO A 105 41.90 16.45 11.51
C PRO A 105 40.51 15.79 11.55
N TYR A 106 39.47 16.58 11.32
CA TYR A 106 38.09 16.12 11.27
C TYR A 106 37.63 15.90 9.83
N ILE A 107 36.76 14.91 9.61
CA ILE A 107 36.05 14.72 8.35
C ILE A 107 34.95 15.77 8.27
N ASN A 108 34.98 16.62 7.24
CA ASN A 108 33.90 17.54 6.94
C ASN A 108 32.84 16.78 6.13
N PHE A 109 31.88 16.15 6.82
CA PHE A 109 30.86 15.31 6.20
C PHE A 109 29.98 16.09 5.21
N ASP A 110 29.74 17.39 5.44
CA ASP A 110 28.99 18.25 4.52
C ASP A 110 29.74 18.45 3.20
N GLU A 111 31.07 18.60 3.26
CA GLU A 111 31.94 18.73 2.08
C GLU A 111 32.11 17.41 1.34
N GLU A 112 32.21 16.28 2.06
CA GLU A 112 32.18 14.94 1.46
C GLU A 112 30.83 14.67 0.77
N GLN A 113 29.71 15.10 1.36
CA GLN A 113 28.39 14.99 0.74
C GLN A 113 28.23 15.93 -0.47
N GLN A 114 28.75 17.16 -0.41
CA GLN A 114 28.79 18.07 -1.55
C GLN A 114 29.66 17.55 -2.71
N LEU A 115 30.81 16.94 -2.41
CA LEU A 115 31.68 16.32 -3.42
C LEU A 115 31.02 15.10 -4.07
N ASN A 116 30.34 14.25 -3.28
CA ASN A 116 29.57 13.12 -3.82
C ASN A 116 28.37 13.57 -4.68
N ASN A 117 27.73 14.69 -4.35
CA ASN A 117 26.67 15.25 -5.20
C ASN A 117 27.24 15.80 -6.52
N LYS A 118 28.33 16.58 -6.48
CA LYS A 118 29.03 17.07 -7.68
C LYS A 118 29.55 15.92 -8.57
N LEU A 119 29.98 14.81 -7.96
CA LEU A 119 30.38 13.61 -8.70
C LEU A 119 29.21 13.05 -9.51
N LYS A 120 28.03 12.87 -8.90
CA LYS A 120 26.81 12.41 -9.58
C LYS A 120 26.37 13.35 -10.70
N GLU A 121 26.37 14.67 -10.45
CA GLU A 121 26.06 15.67 -11.48
C GLU A 121 27.02 15.56 -12.69
N THR A 122 28.31 15.30 -12.43
CA THR A 122 29.33 15.13 -13.48
C THR A 122 29.17 13.81 -14.24
N GLU A 123 28.80 12.73 -13.55
CA GLU A 123 28.49 11.43 -14.16
C GLU A 123 27.23 11.50 -15.04
N GLU A 124 26.19 12.20 -14.60
CA GLU A 124 24.98 12.41 -15.38
C GLU A 124 25.25 13.27 -16.63
N GLN A 125 26.00 14.37 -16.51
CA GLN A 125 26.45 15.17 -17.66
C GLN A 125 27.26 14.32 -18.65
N ARG A 126 28.16 13.45 -18.17
CA ARG A 126 28.94 12.53 -19.00
C ARG A 126 28.06 11.51 -19.72
N LEU A 127 27.01 11.01 -19.07
CA LEU A 127 26.04 10.09 -19.68
C LEU A 127 25.23 10.78 -20.78
N GLN A 128 24.74 12.00 -20.54
CA GLN A 128 24.04 12.81 -21.54
C GLN A 128 24.95 13.14 -22.74
N LEU A 129 26.23 13.40 -22.51
CA LEU A 129 27.21 13.65 -23.58
C LEU A 129 27.43 12.41 -24.45
N ALA A 130 27.54 11.23 -23.81
CA ALA A 130 27.67 9.95 -24.52
C ALA A 130 26.42 9.63 -25.38
N GLN A 131 25.21 9.90 -24.88
CA GLN A 131 23.98 9.75 -25.64
C GLN A 131 23.93 10.68 -26.86
N LYS A 132 24.33 11.95 -26.71
CA LYS A 132 24.43 12.91 -27.82
C LYS A 132 25.44 12.47 -28.88
N LEU A 133 26.61 11.97 -28.47
CA LEU A 133 27.64 11.45 -29.37
C LEU A 133 27.14 10.21 -30.15
N LEU A 134 26.44 9.29 -29.47
CA LEU A 134 25.83 8.11 -30.10
C LEU A 134 24.78 8.49 -31.15
N GLY A 135 23.94 9.50 -30.85
CA GLY A 135 22.96 10.04 -31.80
C GLY A 135 23.61 10.67 -33.04
N LEU A 136 24.71 11.42 -32.87
CA LEU A 136 25.50 11.99 -33.96
C LEU A 136 26.10 10.89 -34.85
N CYS A 137 26.80 9.91 -34.26
CA CYS A 137 27.39 8.80 -35.01
C CYS A 137 26.35 7.99 -35.78
N THR A 138 25.19 7.71 -35.16
CA THR A 138 24.05 7.04 -35.81
C THR A 138 23.51 7.85 -37.00
N SER A 139 23.48 9.18 -36.89
CA SER A 139 23.01 10.07 -37.96
C SER A 139 23.98 10.10 -39.16
N ILE A 140 25.29 10.12 -38.89
CA ILE A 140 26.33 10.04 -39.93
C ILE A 140 26.27 8.71 -40.69
N LEU A 141 26.22 7.57 -39.97
CA LEU A 141 26.12 6.24 -40.56
C LEU A 141 24.85 6.08 -41.42
N LYS A 142 23.73 6.65 -40.97
CA LYS A 142 22.47 6.68 -41.74
C LYS A 142 22.59 7.53 -43.01
N ALA A 143 23.26 8.68 -42.94
CA ALA A 143 23.50 9.54 -44.11
C ALA A 143 24.46 8.91 -45.14
N ALA A 144 25.40 8.08 -44.69
CA ALA A 144 26.29 7.28 -45.54
C ALA A 144 25.61 6.02 -46.12
N GLY A 145 24.36 5.73 -45.77
CA GLY A 145 23.60 4.57 -46.28
C GLY A 145 23.96 3.23 -45.64
N ILE A 146 24.68 3.21 -44.52
CA ILE A 146 25.14 1.97 -43.86
C ILE A 146 24.02 1.40 -42.97
N PRO A 147 23.49 0.18 -43.23
CA PRO A 147 22.40 -0.38 -42.42
C PRO A 147 22.89 -0.88 -41.05
N ARG A 148 22.40 -0.26 -39.96
CA ARG A 148 22.41 -0.72 -38.56
C ARG A 148 23.54 -1.71 -38.16
N ALA A 149 24.70 -1.18 -37.78
CA ALA A 149 25.58 -1.92 -36.88
C ALA A 149 24.96 -1.97 -35.46
N PRO A 150 24.98 -3.13 -34.76
CA PRO A 150 24.46 -3.21 -33.38
C PRO A 150 25.36 -2.53 -32.35
N ASN A 151 26.65 -2.38 -32.66
CA ASN A 151 27.61 -1.55 -31.91
C ASN A 151 28.07 -0.41 -32.82
N VAL A 152 27.80 0.84 -32.40
CA VAL A 152 28.26 2.04 -33.12
C VAL A 152 29.69 2.37 -32.68
N SER A 153 30.68 2.08 -33.52
CA SER A 153 32.07 2.48 -33.28
C SER A 153 32.34 3.89 -33.81
N LEU A 154 33.16 4.66 -33.08
CA LEU A 154 33.53 6.02 -33.46
C LEU A 154 34.30 6.04 -34.79
N SER A 155 35.23 5.11 -34.98
CA SER A 155 36.05 5.00 -36.20
C SER A 155 35.22 4.73 -37.47
N ALA A 156 34.17 3.91 -37.39
CA ALA A 156 33.28 3.68 -38.53
C ALA A 156 32.44 4.93 -38.88
N ALA A 157 32.08 5.75 -37.87
CA ALA A 157 31.42 7.03 -38.11
C ALA A 157 32.38 8.08 -38.70
N GLU A 158 33.65 8.10 -38.27
CA GLU A 158 34.70 8.96 -38.84
C GLU A 158 35.00 8.58 -40.30
N GLU A 159 35.13 7.28 -40.61
CA GLU A 159 35.35 6.79 -41.98
C GLU A 159 34.15 7.11 -42.88
N ALA A 160 32.92 6.86 -42.42
CA ALA A 160 31.70 7.20 -43.14
C ALA A 160 31.55 8.72 -43.39
N LEU A 161 31.97 9.56 -42.44
CA LEU A 161 32.00 11.01 -42.60
C LEU A 161 33.01 11.43 -43.68
N GLU A 162 34.18 10.80 -43.74
CA GLU A 162 35.20 11.10 -44.75
C GLU A 162 34.77 10.62 -46.14
N GLN A 163 34.11 9.46 -46.25
CA GLN A 163 33.49 9.02 -47.50
C GLN A 163 32.40 10.02 -47.99
N LEU A 164 31.59 10.55 -47.07
CA LEU A 164 30.60 11.60 -47.36
C LEU A 164 31.26 12.89 -47.87
N LYS A 165 32.32 13.41 -47.23
CA LYS A 165 33.06 14.60 -47.70
C LYS A 165 33.60 14.41 -49.12
N ASN A 166 34.20 13.25 -49.39
CA ASN A 166 34.76 12.93 -50.71
C ASN A 166 33.66 12.82 -51.77
N ARG A 167 32.50 12.25 -51.43
CA ARG A 167 31.33 12.21 -52.32
C ARG A 167 30.78 13.61 -52.62
N ILE A 168 30.71 14.49 -51.62
CA ILE A 168 30.29 15.89 -51.80
C ILE A 168 31.27 16.63 -52.72
N SER A 169 32.58 16.54 -52.47
CA SER A 169 33.59 17.22 -53.29
C SER A 169 33.66 16.70 -54.75
N LEU A 170 33.24 15.46 -54.99
CA LEU A 170 33.05 14.92 -56.34
C LEU A 170 31.82 15.58 -57.02
N LEU A 171 30.67 15.55 -56.35
CA LEU A 171 29.42 16.14 -56.86
C LEU A 171 29.53 17.66 -57.09
N GLU A 172 30.28 18.38 -56.26
CA GLU A 172 30.61 19.80 -56.46
C GLU A 172 31.40 20.03 -57.74
N ARG A 173 32.39 19.17 -58.05
CA ARG A 173 33.17 19.25 -59.30
C ARG A 173 32.29 18.92 -60.50
N GLU A 174 31.50 17.86 -60.45
CA GLU A 174 30.53 17.50 -61.50
C GLU A 174 29.55 18.64 -61.76
N LEU A 175 29.06 19.31 -60.72
CA LEU A 175 28.15 20.45 -60.82
C LEU A 175 28.81 21.71 -61.40
N GLN A 176 30.09 21.97 -61.11
CA GLN A 176 30.86 23.04 -61.78
C GLN A 176 31.14 22.70 -63.25
N ASP A 177 31.46 21.44 -63.55
CA ASP A 177 31.73 20.98 -64.91
C ASP A 177 30.47 21.00 -65.79
N LEU A 178 29.31 20.65 -65.20
CA LEU A 178 27.99 20.82 -65.82
C LEU A 178 27.63 22.30 -66.03
N LYS A 179 27.90 23.20 -65.05
CA LYS A 179 27.73 24.65 -65.24
C LYS A 179 28.61 25.19 -66.37
N PHE A 180 29.86 24.74 -66.46
CA PHE A 180 30.79 25.14 -67.51
C PHE A 180 30.35 24.63 -68.90
N LYS A 181 29.95 23.35 -69.00
CA LYS A 181 29.35 22.77 -70.21
C LYS A 181 28.09 23.53 -70.63
N ASN A 182 27.18 23.83 -69.71
CA ASN A 182 25.97 24.58 -70.03
C ASN A 182 26.28 26.00 -70.52
N LYS A 183 27.28 26.68 -69.92
CA LYS A 183 27.76 27.99 -70.39
C LYS A 183 28.37 27.92 -71.81
N ILE A 184 29.10 26.86 -72.14
CA ILE A 184 29.60 26.62 -73.49
C ILE A 184 28.44 26.37 -74.46
N THR A 185 27.43 25.59 -74.07
CA THR A 185 26.25 25.33 -74.90
C THR A 185 25.44 26.61 -75.18
N SER A 186 25.23 27.47 -74.17
CA SER A 186 24.52 28.74 -74.35
C SER A 186 25.28 29.72 -75.24
N GLU A 187 26.60 29.85 -75.10
CA GLU A 187 27.39 30.71 -76.00
C GLU A 187 27.52 30.10 -77.40
N ARG A 188 27.51 28.77 -77.56
CA ARG A 188 27.41 28.12 -78.88
C ARG A 188 26.08 28.43 -79.57
N ALA A 189 24.96 28.36 -78.85
CA ALA A 189 23.65 28.72 -79.39
C ALA A 189 23.63 30.18 -79.86
N ARG A 190 24.08 31.10 -78.99
CA ARG A 190 24.21 32.53 -79.28
C ARG A 190 25.13 32.83 -80.48
N LEU A 191 26.22 32.08 -80.65
CA LEU A 191 27.10 32.21 -81.81
C LEU A 191 26.46 31.63 -83.09
N SER A 192 25.64 30.58 -83.01
CA SER A 192 24.92 30.06 -84.17
C SER A 192 23.81 30.98 -84.68
N GLU A 193 23.29 31.89 -83.85
CA GLU A 193 22.39 32.98 -84.26
C GLU A 193 23.11 34.13 -84.99
N LEU A 194 24.45 34.16 -84.97
CA LEU A 194 25.29 35.25 -85.50
C LEU A 194 26.07 34.90 -86.78
N ILE A 195 25.85 33.73 -87.38
CA ILE A 195 26.56 33.26 -88.59
C ILE A 195 25.63 33.30 -89.82
N PRO A 196 25.92 34.13 -90.84
CA PRO A 196 25.18 34.11 -92.10
C PRO A 196 25.42 32.83 -92.92
N GLN A 197 24.38 32.40 -93.66
CA GLN A 197 24.43 31.25 -94.58
C GLN A 197 25.26 31.56 -95.85
N PRO A 198 26.25 30.74 -96.24
CA PRO A 198 26.96 30.86 -97.52
C PRO A 198 26.58 29.76 -98.53
N SER A 199 26.52 30.14 -99.81
CA SER A 199 26.32 29.26 -100.98
C SER A 199 27.61 28.52 -101.41
N PRO A 200 27.54 27.48 -102.29
CA PRO A 200 28.47 26.35 -102.19
C PRO A 200 29.68 26.32 -103.16
N SER A 201 30.78 25.72 -102.66
CA SER A 201 31.78 24.90 -103.39
C SER A 201 32.80 25.63 -104.32
N PRO A 202 33.86 24.94 -104.83
CA PRO A 202 34.81 24.05 -104.13
C PRO A 202 36.31 24.26 -104.55
N ASN A 203 37.30 23.75 -103.77
CA ASN A 203 38.38 22.82 -104.23
C ASN A 203 39.56 22.60 -103.23
N ARG A 204 40.07 21.36 -103.22
CA ARG A 204 41.50 20.89 -103.12
C ARG A 204 42.44 21.28 -101.95
N LEU A 205 43.02 20.21 -101.35
CA LEU A 205 44.48 19.91 -101.14
C LEU A 205 45.40 20.93 -100.41
N SER A 206 46.41 20.56 -99.61
CA SER A 206 46.80 19.26 -99.00
C SER A 206 48.02 19.41 -98.05
N GLN A 207 48.15 18.52 -97.06
CA GLN A 207 49.38 18.10 -96.33
C GLN A 207 50.13 19.08 -95.38
N ASN A 208 50.34 18.58 -94.16
CA ASN A 208 51.57 18.52 -93.35
C ASN A 208 52.59 19.68 -93.36
N GLN A 209 52.94 20.22 -92.19
CA GLN A 209 54.18 19.87 -91.46
C GLN A 209 54.27 20.52 -90.05
N THR A 210 55.16 19.97 -89.21
CA THR A 210 55.67 20.51 -87.92
C THR A 210 57.16 20.94 -88.14
N PRO A 211 57.99 21.42 -87.16
CA PRO A 211 57.82 21.56 -85.70
C PRO A 211 58.46 22.82 -85.03
N ASN A 212 58.57 22.78 -83.69
CA ASN A 212 59.64 23.35 -82.83
C ASN A 212 59.73 24.86 -82.42
N ARG A 213 59.51 25.08 -81.11
CA ARG A 213 60.43 25.69 -80.10
C ARG A 213 60.66 27.23 -79.96
N ILE A 214 60.72 27.65 -78.67
CA ILE A 214 61.82 28.36 -77.94
C ILE A 214 61.58 29.74 -77.25
N PHE A 215 62.24 29.93 -76.07
CA PHE A 215 62.28 31.02 -75.04
C PHE A 215 60.96 31.43 -74.31
N ILE A 216 60.75 31.47 -72.96
CA ILE A 216 61.54 31.61 -71.67
C ILE A 216 61.70 33.10 -71.24
N ILE A 217 61.49 33.60 -69.99
CA ILE A 217 61.67 33.06 -68.60
C ILE A 217 60.52 33.42 -67.59
N VAL A 218 60.81 33.71 -66.30
CA VAL A 218 59.93 34.17 -65.16
C VAL A 218 58.97 33.09 -64.56
N ARG A 219 58.99 32.65 -63.28
CA ARG A 219 59.86 32.80 -62.07
C ARG A 219 59.81 34.14 -61.29
N ILE A 220 59.67 34.26 -59.95
CA ILE A 220 59.86 33.39 -58.75
C ILE A 220 58.97 33.85 -57.55
N VAL A 221 58.59 32.97 -56.60
CA VAL A 221 58.84 32.96 -55.11
C VAL A 221 58.30 31.62 -54.53
N ASN A 222 58.86 31.11 -53.42
CA ASN A 222 58.74 29.71 -52.98
C ASN A 222 58.36 29.52 -51.48
N ARG A 223 58.06 28.26 -51.11
CA ARG A 223 57.81 27.69 -49.76
C ARG A 223 58.92 28.02 -48.72
N VAL A 224 58.65 28.13 -47.40
CA VAL A 224 58.80 27.14 -46.27
C VAL A 224 58.65 27.90 -44.91
N ALA A 225 58.22 27.45 -43.71
CA ALA A 225 57.56 26.25 -43.11
C ALA A 225 58.32 25.57 -41.90
N VAL A 226 57.56 24.88 -41.01
CA VAL A 226 57.95 23.84 -39.98
C VAL A 226 58.26 24.25 -38.48
N LEU A 227 57.44 23.70 -37.55
CA LEU A 227 57.61 23.27 -36.11
C LEU A 227 57.98 24.18 -34.89
N SER A 228 57.34 23.81 -33.75
CA SER A 228 57.86 23.67 -32.34
C SER A 228 57.88 24.82 -31.27
N SER A 229 56.81 24.87 -30.48
CA SER A 229 56.69 24.67 -29.00
C SER A 229 57.43 25.49 -27.88
N LYS A 230 56.67 25.66 -26.77
CA LYS A 230 57.01 25.83 -25.31
C LYS A 230 57.36 27.20 -24.66
N MET A 231 56.45 27.58 -23.74
CA MET A 231 56.63 28.05 -22.33
C MET A 231 57.10 29.47 -21.94
N SER A 232 56.22 30.11 -21.14
CA SER A 232 56.45 30.88 -19.89
C SER A 232 57.40 32.09 -19.82
N SER A 233 56.81 33.24 -19.49
CA SER A 233 57.32 34.17 -18.45
C SER A 233 56.15 34.95 -17.81
N ALA A 234 56.39 35.70 -16.73
CA ALA A 234 55.37 36.44 -15.99
C ALA A 234 55.86 37.85 -15.58
N ALA A 235 54.93 38.79 -15.40
CA ALA A 235 55.15 40.12 -14.81
C ALA A 235 53.84 40.65 -14.17
N SER A 236 53.93 41.71 -13.35
CA SER A 236 52.92 42.10 -12.35
C SER A 236 52.60 43.62 -12.33
N PHE A 237 52.00 44.10 -11.23
CA PHE A 237 51.46 45.46 -10.94
C PHE A 237 50.07 45.77 -11.55
N SER A 238 49.19 46.54 -10.90
CA SER A 238 49.24 47.36 -9.65
C SER A 238 48.05 46.97 -8.73
N SER A 239 48.11 47.00 -7.39
CA SER A 239 48.43 48.06 -6.42
C SER A 239 47.39 49.19 -6.33
N ILE A 240 46.64 49.22 -5.22
CA ILE A 240 46.30 50.40 -4.40
C ILE A 240 45.81 49.89 -3.03
N CYS A 241 46.23 50.56 -1.95
CA CYS A 241 45.83 50.27 -0.56
C CYS A 241 44.97 51.39 0.00
N ILE A 242 44.25 51.14 1.10
CA ILE A 242 44.00 52.12 2.18
C ILE A 242 43.70 51.38 3.48
N ASP A 243 43.94 52.06 4.61
CA ASP A 243 44.34 51.46 5.88
C ASP A 243 43.29 51.52 7.01
N ARG A 244 43.62 50.89 8.15
CA ARG A 244 42.93 50.86 9.48
C ARG A 244 41.84 49.79 9.63
N GLY A 245 41.77 49.00 10.73
CA GLY A 245 42.43 49.08 12.04
C GLY A 245 41.48 49.67 13.11
N TYR A 246 41.39 49.17 14.35
CA TYR A 246 42.24 48.20 15.07
C TYR A 246 41.52 47.63 16.33
N TYR A 247 42.10 46.58 16.93
CA TYR A 247 41.97 46.13 18.34
C TYR A 247 40.75 45.30 18.82
N TRP A 248 41.06 44.50 19.86
CA TRP A 248 40.21 43.53 20.58
C TRP A 248 40.00 43.96 22.04
N LYS A 249 38.89 43.56 22.68
CA LYS A 249 38.91 42.60 23.84
C LYS A 249 37.52 42.23 24.40
N ASP A 250 37.54 41.17 25.20
CA ASP A 250 36.42 40.50 25.86
C ASP A 250 35.91 41.24 27.12
N GLU A 251 34.62 41.09 27.46
CA GLU A 251 34.20 40.23 28.59
C GLU A 251 32.66 40.05 28.65
N ALA A 252 32.18 39.19 29.55
CA ALA A 252 30.80 38.71 29.58
C ALA A 252 29.96 39.17 30.80
N LYS A 253 28.63 39.28 30.62
CA LYS A 253 27.61 38.77 31.59
C LYS A 253 26.15 38.92 31.12
N SER A 254 25.40 37.81 31.19
CA SER A 254 23.98 37.66 31.58
C SER A 254 23.02 38.87 31.51
N THR A 255 21.88 38.73 30.79
CA THR A 255 20.57 39.06 31.41
C THR A 255 19.33 38.37 30.81
N LYS A 256 18.58 37.72 31.72
CA LYS A 256 17.10 37.55 31.82
C LYS A 256 16.19 37.59 30.57
N VAL A 257 15.48 36.47 30.41
CA VAL A 257 14.15 36.32 29.79
C VAL A 257 13.18 37.47 30.14
N ARG A 258 12.39 37.94 29.16
CA ARG A 258 11.17 38.73 29.38
C ARG A 258 9.92 37.92 29.00
N LYS A 259 9.07 37.60 29.97
CA LYS A 259 7.67 37.26 29.71
C LYS A 259 6.89 38.56 29.50
N LEU A 260 6.11 38.67 28.44
CA LEU A 260 5.09 39.72 28.34
C LEU A 260 3.85 39.28 29.12
N CYS A 261 3.31 40.17 29.96
CA CYS A 261 2.07 39.95 30.68
C CYS A 261 1.34 41.30 30.77
N VAL A 262 0.19 41.41 30.12
CA VAL A 262 -0.67 42.60 30.18
C VAL A 262 -1.80 42.30 31.16
N ARG A 263 -1.85 43.06 32.25
CA ARG A 263 -3.01 43.09 33.15
C ARG A 263 -3.95 44.21 32.74
N SER A 264 -5.24 43.92 32.73
CA SER A 264 -6.28 44.89 33.09
C SER A 264 -7.26 44.22 34.05
N SER A 265 -7.68 44.97 35.06
CA SER A 265 -8.81 44.69 35.95
C SER A 265 -9.95 45.67 35.56
N VAL A 266 -11.22 45.49 35.93
CA VAL A 266 -11.74 45.60 37.32
C VAL A 266 -13.16 44.99 37.46
N ALA A 267 -13.30 44.17 38.50
CA ALA A 267 -14.48 43.88 39.36
C ALA A 267 -15.87 43.43 38.84
N SER A 268 -16.48 42.56 39.67
CA SER A 268 -17.93 42.34 39.90
C SER A 268 -18.71 41.59 38.79
N THR A 269 -19.65 40.66 39.05
CA THR A 269 -20.19 40.05 40.29
C THR A 269 -20.54 38.58 40.01
N PRO A 270 -20.37 37.62 40.95
CA PRO A 270 -20.72 36.22 40.68
C PRO A 270 -22.24 35.98 40.72
N GLN A 271 -22.90 36.02 39.55
CA GLN A 271 -24.20 35.38 39.39
C GLN A 271 -24.02 33.87 39.21
N SER A 272 -24.88 33.09 39.88
CA SER A 272 -24.90 31.64 39.79
C SER A 272 -25.44 31.17 38.43
N SER A 273 -24.56 30.96 37.46
CA SER A 273 -24.91 30.29 36.22
C SER A 273 -25.30 28.84 36.52
N GLN A 274 -26.60 28.56 36.47
CA GLN A 274 -27.09 27.19 36.48
C GLN A 274 -26.46 26.45 35.28
N PHE A 275 -25.71 25.39 35.54
CA PHE A 275 -25.31 24.44 34.49
C PHE A 275 -26.56 23.68 34.03
N ALA A 276 -27.36 24.35 33.19
CA ALA A 276 -28.45 23.72 32.45
C ALA A 276 -27.85 22.55 31.68
N LYS A 277 -28.29 21.33 32.00
CA LYS A 277 -27.90 20.13 31.26
C LYS A 277 -28.47 20.26 29.85
N ILE A 278 -27.66 20.78 28.93
CA ILE A 278 -27.88 20.63 27.49
C ILE A 278 -27.72 19.13 27.19
N LYS A 279 -28.80 18.38 27.41
CA LYS A 279 -29.02 17.15 26.65
C LYS A 279 -29.06 17.61 25.20
N ALA A 280 -27.98 17.37 24.45
CA ALA A 280 -28.04 17.42 23.01
C ALA A 280 -29.22 16.54 22.59
N GLN A 281 -30.14 17.07 21.77
CA GLN A 281 -31.17 16.24 21.16
C GLN A 281 -30.46 15.25 20.26
N LYS A 282 -30.30 14.00 20.75
CA LYS A 282 -29.79 12.86 20.01
C LYS A 282 -30.77 12.68 18.85
N SER A 283 -30.41 13.18 17.67
CA SER A 283 -31.29 13.17 16.50
C SER A 283 -31.73 11.73 16.24
N GLU A 284 -33.03 11.50 16.24
CA GLU A 284 -33.60 10.17 16.11
C GLU A 284 -33.21 9.61 14.75
N LYS A 285 -32.33 8.60 14.76
CA LYS A 285 -31.72 8.08 13.53
C LYS A 285 -32.76 7.27 12.77
N THR A 286 -32.92 7.57 11.49
CA THR A 286 -34.11 7.21 10.69
C THR A 286 -34.20 5.73 10.31
N ILE A 287 -33.09 5.00 10.35
CA ILE A 287 -32.98 3.60 9.93
C ILE A 287 -32.32 2.80 11.06
N GLN A 288 -32.94 1.68 11.43
CA GLN A 288 -32.55 0.85 12.56
C GLN A 288 -31.75 -0.38 12.11
N VAL A 289 -30.61 -0.59 12.76
CA VAL A 289 -29.59 -1.55 12.34
C VAL A 289 -29.30 -2.56 13.46
N ALA A 290 -29.25 -3.84 13.09
CA ALA A 290 -28.76 -4.92 13.94
C ALA A 290 -27.29 -5.26 13.64
N VAL A 291 -26.49 -5.48 14.70
CA VAL A 291 -25.10 -5.95 14.58
C VAL A 291 -24.98 -7.34 15.19
N LEU A 292 -24.97 -8.38 14.35
CA LEU A 292 -24.88 -9.77 14.80
C LEU A 292 -23.41 -10.17 14.98
N GLY A 293 -23.02 -10.63 16.16
CA GLY A 293 -21.60 -10.89 16.48
C GLY A 293 -20.81 -9.65 16.92
N ALA A 294 -21.48 -8.69 17.57
CA ALA A 294 -20.89 -7.40 18.00
C ALA A 294 -19.62 -7.52 18.87
N SER A 295 -19.41 -8.66 19.55
CA SER A 295 -18.23 -8.94 20.37
C SER A 295 -16.91 -9.19 19.60
N GLY A 296 -16.97 -9.37 18.27
CA GLY A 296 -15.80 -9.50 17.39
C GLY A 296 -15.20 -8.15 16.97
N TYR A 297 -14.01 -8.13 16.37
CA TYR A 297 -13.36 -6.88 15.95
C TYR A 297 -14.13 -6.13 14.85
N THR A 298 -14.66 -6.84 13.84
CA THR A 298 -15.55 -6.26 12.83
C THR A 298 -16.86 -5.77 13.45
N GLY A 299 -17.41 -6.52 14.41
CA GLY A 299 -18.54 -6.09 15.24
C GLY A 299 -18.29 -4.74 15.92
N SER A 300 -17.20 -4.60 16.68
CA SER A 300 -16.83 -3.32 17.31
C SER A 300 -16.55 -2.20 16.31
N GLU A 301 -16.04 -2.53 15.12
CA GLU A 301 -15.71 -1.53 14.10
C GLU A 301 -16.97 -1.01 13.39
N ILE A 302 -17.96 -1.87 13.13
CA ILE A 302 -19.31 -1.44 12.74
C ILE A 302 -19.88 -0.50 13.81
N VAL A 303 -19.83 -0.86 15.09
CA VAL A 303 -20.32 0.00 16.19
C VAL A 303 -19.57 1.35 16.23
N ARG A 304 -18.24 1.36 16.02
CA ARG A 304 -17.42 2.58 15.95
C ARG A 304 -17.84 3.50 14.80
N LEU A 305 -18.12 2.96 13.62
CA LEU A 305 -18.51 3.74 12.44
C LEU A 305 -19.96 4.25 12.55
N LEU A 306 -20.88 3.39 12.99
CA LEU A 306 -22.30 3.73 13.16
C LEU A 306 -22.55 4.78 14.25
N ALA A 307 -21.65 4.92 15.24
CA ALA A 307 -21.72 5.98 16.26
C ALA A 307 -21.99 7.36 15.64
N ASN A 308 -21.16 7.77 14.67
CA ASN A 308 -21.27 9.07 14.00
C ASN A 308 -22.11 9.04 12.71
N HIS A 309 -22.64 7.88 12.28
CA HIS A 309 -23.45 7.82 11.07
C HIS A 309 -24.80 8.54 11.29
N PRO A 310 -25.17 9.57 10.49
CA PRO A 310 -26.35 10.40 10.77
C PRO A 310 -27.68 9.61 10.68
N TYR A 311 -27.79 8.65 9.75
CA TYR A 311 -29.06 7.96 9.48
C TYR A 311 -29.22 6.62 10.19
N PHE A 312 -28.16 6.00 10.71
CA PHE A 312 -28.17 4.60 11.17
C PHE A 312 -28.06 4.48 12.69
N GLY A 313 -29.16 4.08 13.33
CA GLY A 313 -29.23 3.72 14.76
C GLY A 313 -28.93 2.24 14.97
N ILE A 314 -28.32 1.89 16.11
CA ILE A 314 -28.17 0.49 16.52
C ILE A 314 -29.28 0.18 17.53
N THR A 315 -30.25 -0.64 17.13
CA THR A 315 -31.35 -1.10 18.00
C THR A 315 -31.12 -2.50 18.55
N LEU A 316 -30.30 -3.31 17.88
CA LEU A 316 -30.00 -4.69 18.25
C LEU A 316 -28.50 -4.97 18.13
N MET A 317 -27.92 -5.61 19.15
CA MET A 317 -26.61 -6.23 19.06
C MET A 317 -26.71 -7.66 19.58
N THR A 318 -26.03 -8.61 18.93
CA THR A 318 -25.98 -10.00 19.41
C THR A 318 -24.58 -10.50 19.65
N ALA A 319 -24.44 -11.39 20.62
CA ALA A 319 -23.23 -12.15 20.88
C ALA A 319 -23.59 -13.52 21.49
N ASP A 320 -22.71 -14.51 21.31
CA ASP A 320 -22.84 -15.85 21.89
C ASP A 320 -22.46 -15.83 23.38
N ARG A 321 -21.20 -16.13 23.73
CA ARG A 321 -20.66 -16.13 25.13
C ARG A 321 -20.70 -14.78 25.86
N LYS A 322 -21.30 -13.76 25.25
CA LYS A 322 -21.37 -12.36 25.72
C LYS A 322 -22.78 -11.77 25.66
N ALA A 323 -23.82 -12.60 25.50
CA ALA A 323 -25.18 -12.21 25.80
C ALA A 323 -25.32 -11.73 27.27
N GLY A 324 -26.24 -10.79 27.51
CA GLY A 324 -26.47 -10.17 28.82
C GLY A 324 -25.35 -9.22 29.28
N GLN A 325 -24.46 -8.77 28.38
CA GLN A 325 -23.38 -7.84 28.68
C GLN A 325 -23.42 -6.62 27.76
N SER A 326 -23.12 -5.44 28.31
CA SER A 326 -23.00 -4.20 27.54
C SER A 326 -21.77 -4.23 26.65
N ILE A 327 -21.85 -3.61 25.48
CA ILE A 327 -20.70 -3.55 24.55
C ILE A 327 -19.49 -2.86 25.20
N GLY A 328 -19.70 -1.86 26.06
CA GLY A 328 -18.65 -1.20 26.82
C GLY A 328 -17.89 -2.12 27.79
N SER A 329 -18.56 -3.12 28.38
CA SER A 329 -17.88 -4.12 29.24
C SER A 329 -16.98 -5.08 28.44
N VAL A 330 -17.28 -5.27 27.15
CA VAL A 330 -16.55 -6.16 26.24
C VAL A 330 -15.51 -5.40 25.40
N PHE A 331 -15.71 -4.10 25.18
CA PHE A 331 -14.82 -3.17 24.49
C PHE A 331 -14.90 -1.78 25.18
N PRO A 332 -14.04 -1.50 26.19
CA PRO A 332 -14.09 -0.25 26.95
C PRO A 332 -13.95 1.05 26.14
N HIS A 333 -13.38 0.98 24.92
CA HIS A 333 -13.30 2.15 24.02
C HIS A 333 -14.67 2.60 23.46
N LEU A 334 -15.73 1.79 23.62
CA LEU A 334 -17.10 2.10 23.21
C LEU A 334 -17.99 2.54 24.39
N ILE A 335 -17.45 2.69 25.60
CA ILE A 335 -18.22 3.01 26.82
C ILE A 335 -18.93 4.38 26.80
N THR A 336 -18.56 5.27 25.88
CA THR A 336 -19.24 6.55 25.66
C THR A 336 -20.54 6.42 24.84
N GLN A 337 -20.81 5.25 24.27
CA GLN A 337 -21.96 5.01 23.40
C GLN A 337 -23.12 4.41 24.19
N ASP A 338 -24.20 5.20 24.26
CA ASP A 338 -25.51 4.80 24.77
C ASP A 338 -26.21 3.88 23.75
N LEU A 339 -26.13 2.57 24.03
CA LEU A 339 -26.43 1.42 23.16
C LEU A 339 -27.08 0.27 23.97
N PRO A 340 -27.88 -0.60 23.33
CA PRO A 340 -28.49 -1.76 24.00
C PRO A 340 -27.43 -2.79 24.47
N ASP A 341 -27.79 -3.58 25.48
CA ASP A 341 -27.01 -4.76 25.86
C ASP A 341 -27.06 -5.84 24.77
N MET A 342 -26.00 -6.64 24.65
CA MET A 342 -25.97 -7.73 23.66
C MET A 342 -26.87 -8.88 24.09
N VAL A 343 -27.70 -9.39 23.17
CA VAL A 343 -28.55 -10.59 23.39
C VAL A 343 -27.99 -11.82 22.66
N ALA A 344 -28.49 -13.02 22.97
CA ALA A 344 -28.19 -14.19 22.15
C ALA A 344 -29.04 -14.16 20.87
N ILE A 345 -28.52 -14.68 19.75
CA ILE A 345 -29.19 -14.61 18.44
C ILE A 345 -30.60 -15.23 18.41
N LYS A 346 -30.84 -16.26 19.25
CA LYS A 346 -32.14 -16.92 19.41
C LYS A 346 -33.19 -16.09 20.18
N ASP A 347 -32.75 -15.08 20.92
CA ASP A 347 -33.58 -14.21 21.77
C ASP A 347 -33.66 -12.79 21.17
N ALA A 348 -33.26 -12.62 19.91
CA ALA A 348 -33.21 -11.36 19.21
C ALA A 348 -34.52 -11.08 18.45
N ASP A 349 -35.12 -9.92 18.70
CA ASP A 349 -36.26 -9.42 17.92
C ASP A 349 -35.79 -8.51 16.77
N PHE A 350 -36.37 -8.72 15.59
CA PHE A 350 -36.10 -7.97 14.36
C PHE A 350 -37.29 -7.10 13.92
N SER A 351 -38.34 -7.00 14.74
CA SER A 351 -39.56 -6.22 14.45
C SER A 351 -39.30 -4.74 14.13
N ASN A 352 -38.30 -4.15 14.79
CA ASN A 352 -37.88 -2.75 14.66
C ASN A 352 -36.44 -2.66 14.13
N VAL A 353 -36.15 -3.41 13.06
CA VAL A 353 -34.87 -3.44 12.36
C VAL A 353 -35.13 -3.36 10.86
N ASP A 354 -34.39 -2.49 10.16
CA ASP A 354 -34.44 -2.35 8.69
C ASP A 354 -33.26 -3.09 8.02
N ALA A 355 -32.10 -3.09 8.68
CA ALA A 355 -30.86 -3.62 8.13
C ALA A 355 -30.01 -4.41 9.15
N VAL A 356 -29.19 -5.34 8.65
CA VAL A 356 -28.39 -6.26 9.48
C VAL A 356 -26.94 -6.34 8.97
N PHE A 357 -25.99 -6.17 9.88
CA PHE A 357 -24.58 -6.55 9.68
C PHE A 357 -24.31 -7.91 10.34
N CYS A 358 -23.87 -8.89 9.57
CA CYS A 358 -23.49 -10.22 10.10
C CYS A 358 -21.96 -10.30 10.27
N CYS A 359 -21.48 -10.04 11.49
CA CYS A 359 -20.07 -10.17 11.88
C CYS A 359 -19.77 -11.55 12.50
N LEU A 360 -20.31 -12.61 11.87
CA LEU A 360 -20.38 -13.96 12.42
C LEU A 360 -19.26 -14.89 11.88
N PRO A 361 -18.93 -16.00 12.59
CA PRO A 361 -18.04 -17.03 12.07
C PRO A 361 -18.64 -17.75 10.85
N HIS A 362 -17.79 -18.07 9.86
CA HIS A 362 -18.18 -18.87 8.70
C HIS A 362 -18.85 -20.20 9.10
N GLY A 363 -19.81 -20.66 8.32
CA GLY A 363 -20.65 -21.82 8.58
C GLY A 363 -21.84 -21.56 9.51
N THR A 364 -21.82 -20.50 10.32
CA THR A 364 -22.98 -20.12 11.16
C THR A 364 -23.91 -19.14 10.45
N THR A 365 -23.37 -18.34 9.53
CA THR A 365 -24.10 -17.23 8.92
C THR A 365 -25.18 -17.70 7.94
N GLN A 366 -24.94 -18.81 7.23
CA GLN A 366 -25.89 -19.38 6.26
C GLN A 366 -27.25 -19.71 6.85
N GLU A 367 -27.28 -20.36 8.03
CA GLU A 367 -28.53 -20.76 8.70
C GLU A 367 -29.20 -19.56 9.36
N ILE A 368 -28.42 -18.65 9.94
CA ILE A 368 -28.94 -17.42 10.57
C ILE A 368 -29.59 -16.51 9.51
N ILE A 369 -28.91 -16.22 8.39
CA ILE A 369 -29.45 -15.40 7.30
C ILE A 369 -30.67 -16.06 6.62
N LYS A 370 -30.74 -17.40 6.61
CA LYS A 370 -31.92 -18.16 6.15
C LYS A 370 -33.12 -18.06 7.08
N GLY A 371 -32.90 -17.78 8.37
CA GLY A 371 -33.95 -17.51 9.36
C GLY A 371 -34.37 -16.03 9.47
N LEU A 372 -33.62 -15.09 8.89
CA LEU A 372 -33.92 -13.66 8.99
C LEU A 372 -35.16 -13.24 8.17
N PRO A 373 -35.99 -12.30 8.67
CA PRO A 373 -37.11 -11.72 7.93
C PRO A 373 -36.75 -11.21 6.53
N LYS A 374 -37.58 -11.52 5.53
CA LYS A 374 -37.34 -11.20 4.11
C LYS A 374 -37.34 -9.70 3.78
N GLY A 375 -37.83 -8.83 4.67
CA GLY A 375 -37.78 -7.38 4.46
C GLY A 375 -36.40 -6.75 4.72
N LEU A 376 -35.54 -7.44 5.48
CA LEU A 376 -34.26 -6.89 5.94
C LEU A 376 -33.24 -6.78 4.80
N LYS A 377 -32.55 -5.64 4.73
CA LYS A 377 -31.27 -5.51 4.00
C LYS A 377 -30.16 -6.15 4.83
N ILE A 378 -29.33 -6.99 4.22
CA ILE A 378 -28.33 -7.81 4.93
C ILE A 378 -26.97 -7.63 4.28
N VAL A 379 -25.97 -7.25 5.07
CA VAL A 379 -24.56 -7.26 4.68
C VAL A 379 -23.82 -8.30 5.53
N ASP A 380 -23.40 -9.39 4.89
CA ASP A 380 -22.60 -10.43 5.53
C ASP A 380 -21.10 -10.10 5.46
N LEU A 381 -20.43 -10.00 6.61
CA LEU A 381 -18.97 -9.84 6.69
C LEU A 381 -18.24 -11.18 6.79
N SER A 382 -18.97 -12.29 6.97
CA SER A 382 -18.42 -13.64 6.83
C SER A 382 -18.07 -13.95 5.37
N ALA A 383 -17.53 -15.14 5.11
CA ALA A 383 -17.21 -15.59 3.75
C ALA A 383 -18.29 -16.48 3.13
N ASP A 384 -19.36 -16.77 3.87
CA ASP A 384 -20.30 -17.84 3.54
C ASP A 384 -21.05 -17.65 2.22
N PHE A 385 -21.31 -16.41 1.82
CA PHE A 385 -22.06 -16.07 0.60
C PHE A 385 -21.19 -15.50 -0.54
N ARG A 386 -19.86 -15.52 -0.41
CA ARG A 386 -18.95 -14.84 -1.37
C ARG A 386 -18.64 -15.64 -2.63
N LEU A 387 -18.69 -16.98 -2.55
CA LEU A 387 -18.35 -17.87 -3.66
C LEU A 387 -19.63 -18.29 -4.39
N GLN A 388 -19.76 -17.88 -5.65
CA GLN A 388 -20.92 -18.14 -6.50
C GLN A 388 -21.01 -19.64 -6.86
N ASP A 389 -19.86 -20.31 -7.00
CA ASP A 389 -19.78 -21.76 -7.13
C ASP A 389 -19.83 -22.43 -5.74
N ILE A 390 -20.96 -23.09 -5.46
CA ILE A 390 -21.21 -23.87 -4.25
C ILE A 390 -20.20 -25.03 -4.09
N GLY A 391 -19.70 -25.59 -5.20
CA GLY A 391 -18.66 -26.62 -5.19
C GLY A 391 -17.29 -26.06 -4.80
N GLU A 392 -16.95 -24.83 -5.20
CA GLU A 392 -15.75 -24.16 -4.66
C GLU A 392 -15.94 -23.76 -3.19
N TYR A 393 -17.14 -23.37 -2.74
CA TYR A 393 -17.39 -23.20 -1.29
C TYR A 393 -17.13 -24.50 -0.53
N GLU A 394 -17.75 -25.62 -0.93
CA GLU A 394 -17.61 -26.89 -0.22
C GLU A 394 -16.14 -27.37 -0.18
N LYS A 395 -15.43 -27.26 -1.31
CA LYS A 395 -14.01 -27.58 -1.44
C LYS A 395 -13.11 -26.77 -0.49
N TRP A 396 -13.35 -25.47 -0.34
CA TRP A 396 -12.46 -24.57 0.43
C TRP A 396 -12.88 -24.38 1.89
N TYR A 397 -14.14 -24.59 2.23
CA TYR A 397 -14.67 -24.45 3.59
C TYR A 397 -14.89 -25.79 4.30
N GLY A 398 -14.91 -26.91 3.56
CA GLY A 398 -14.96 -28.27 4.11
C GLY A 398 -16.35 -28.71 4.58
N GLN A 399 -17.41 -28.09 4.05
CA GLN A 399 -18.80 -28.36 4.39
C GLN A 399 -19.74 -27.92 3.24
N PRO A 400 -20.86 -28.63 2.99
CA PRO A 400 -21.86 -28.19 2.02
C PRO A 400 -22.46 -26.81 2.35
N HIS A 401 -22.78 -26.03 1.32
CA HIS A 401 -23.45 -24.73 1.47
C HIS A 401 -24.93 -24.90 1.84
N ARG A 402 -25.34 -24.45 3.04
CA ARG A 402 -26.66 -24.76 3.65
C ARG A 402 -27.82 -23.87 3.22
N ALA A 403 -27.54 -22.82 2.46
CA ALA A 403 -28.51 -21.86 1.93
C ALA A 403 -28.37 -21.62 0.41
N PRO A 404 -28.32 -22.68 -0.44
CA PRO A 404 -27.91 -22.58 -1.84
C PRO A 404 -28.81 -21.70 -2.71
N ASP A 405 -30.07 -21.48 -2.32
CA ASP A 405 -30.95 -20.53 -3.01
C ASP A 405 -30.63 -19.08 -2.67
N LEU A 406 -30.22 -18.78 -1.43
CA LEU A 406 -29.78 -17.44 -1.03
C LEU A 406 -28.42 -17.06 -1.65
N GLN A 407 -27.59 -18.04 -1.99
CA GLN A 407 -26.35 -17.80 -2.76
C GLN A 407 -26.64 -17.20 -4.14
N LYS A 408 -27.85 -17.39 -4.69
CA LYS A 408 -28.32 -16.79 -5.96
C LYS A 408 -28.82 -15.35 -5.79
N GLU A 409 -29.19 -14.97 -4.56
CA GLU A 409 -29.58 -13.58 -4.20
C GLU A 409 -28.38 -12.70 -3.83
N ALA A 410 -27.24 -13.31 -3.47
CA ALA A 410 -26.09 -12.61 -2.92
C ALA A 410 -25.23 -11.93 -4.00
N VAL A 411 -25.00 -10.62 -3.85
CA VAL A 411 -24.04 -9.85 -4.66
C VAL A 411 -22.75 -9.61 -3.88
N TYR A 412 -21.61 -9.69 -4.57
CA TYR A 412 -20.29 -9.46 -4.00
C TYR A 412 -20.02 -7.97 -3.78
N GLY A 413 -19.87 -7.56 -2.52
CA GLY A 413 -19.85 -6.16 -2.08
C GLY A 413 -18.52 -5.41 -2.31
N LEU A 414 -17.84 -5.62 -3.43
CA LEU A 414 -16.67 -4.81 -3.79
C LEU A 414 -17.14 -3.53 -4.49
N THR A 415 -17.38 -2.49 -3.70
CA THR A 415 -18.20 -1.34 -4.08
C THR A 415 -17.80 -0.71 -5.42
N GLU A 416 -16.53 -0.41 -5.60
CA GLU A 416 -16.02 0.30 -6.80
C GLU A 416 -16.10 -0.55 -8.08
N ILE A 417 -16.37 -1.86 -7.98
CA ILE A 417 -16.53 -2.77 -9.11
C ILE A 417 -18.02 -3.11 -9.36
N HIS A 418 -18.82 -3.23 -8.29
CA HIS A 418 -20.19 -3.78 -8.32
C HIS A 418 -21.29 -2.81 -7.89
N ARG A 419 -20.99 -1.50 -7.81
CA ARG A 419 -21.87 -0.42 -7.30
C ARG A 419 -23.33 -0.50 -7.76
N ARG A 420 -23.57 -0.87 -9.02
CA ARG A 420 -24.93 -0.93 -9.61
C ARG A 420 -25.70 -2.16 -9.14
N GLU A 421 -25.05 -3.31 -9.09
CA GLU A 421 -25.63 -4.55 -8.53
C GLU A 421 -25.96 -4.39 -7.03
N ILE A 422 -25.09 -3.72 -6.26
CA ILE A 422 -25.22 -3.55 -4.80
C ILE A 422 -26.48 -2.75 -4.40
N GLN A 423 -26.85 -1.70 -5.13
CA GLN A 423 -27.94 -0.78 -4.74
C GLN A 423 -29.29 -1.48 -4.49
N ASN A 424 -29.66 -2.43 -5.34
CA ASN A 424 -31.02 -2.98 -5.35
C ASN A 424 -31.18 -4.33 -4.64
N VAL A 425 -30.08 -5.02 -4.29
CA VAL A 425 -30.16 -6.34 -3.64
C VAL A 425 -30.61 -6.30 -2.18
N ARG A 426 -31.09 -7.45 -1.71
CA ARG A 426 -31.40 -7.73 -0.31
C ARG A 426 -30.17 -8.20 0.48
N LEU A 427 -29.31 -9.01 -0.15
CA LEU A 427 -28.14 -9.63 0.48
C LEU A 427 -26.85 -9.24 -0.25
N VAL A 428 -25.90 -8.66 0.48
CA VAL A 428 -24.53 -8.42 0.02
C VAL A 428 -23.57 -9.31 0.81
N ALA A 429 -22.75 -10.06 0.08
CA ALA A 429 -21.59 -10.76 0.63
C ALA A 429 -20.39 -9.82 0.60
N ASN A 430 -20.05 -9.21 1.73
CA ASN A 430 -18.97 -8.23 1.82
C ASN A 430 -17.61 -8.93 1.62
N PRO A 431 -16.72 -8.39 0.78
CA PRO A 431 -15.41 -8.96 0.50
C PRO A 431 -14.53 -9.24 1.72
N GLY A 432 -13.58 -10.15 1.53
CA GLY A 432 -12.44 -10.32 2.40
C GLY A 432 -11.42 -9.19 2.23
N CYS A 433 -10.62 -8.99 3.27
CA CYS A 433 -9.61 -7.93 3.33
C CYS A 433 -8.56 -8.05 2.20
N TYR A 434 -7.85 -9.18 2.09
CA TYR A 434 -6.90 -9.39 0.99
C TYR A 434 -7.58 -9.34 -0.40
N PRO A 435 -8.72 -10.03 -0.66
CA PRO A 435 -9.49 -9.88 -1.89
C PRO A 435 -9.77 -8.42 -2.28
N THR A 436 -10.05 -7.55 -1.31
CA THR A 436 -10.27 -6.11 -1.54
C THR A 436 -8.98 -5.43 -2.03
N SER A 437 -7.86 -5.54 -1.32
CA SER A 437 -6.61 -4.88 -1.73
C SER A 437 -6.01 -5.43 -3.04
N ILE A 438 -6.45 -6.61 -3.49
CA ILE A 438 -5.98 -7.29 -4.71
C ILE A 438 -6.88 -6.99 -5.92
N GLN A 439 -8.21 -7.05 -5.77
CA GLN A 439 -9.11 -6.88 -6.91
C GLN A 439 -9.23 -5.42 -7.36
N ILE A 440 -9.18 -4.45 -6.44
CA ILE A 440 -9.22 -3.01 -6.80
C ILE A 440 -8.12 -2.68 -7.84
N PRO A 441 -6.82 -2.95 -7.62
CA PRO A 441 -5.81 -2.68 -8.66
C PRO A 441 -5.89 -3.60 -9.89
N LEU A 442 -6.30 -4.87 -9.75
CA LEU A 442 -6.20 -5.82 -10.87
C LEU A 442 -7.41 -5.85 -11.81
N VAL A 443 -8.65 -5.68 -11.32
CA VAL A 443 -9.86 -5.77 -12.14
C VAL A 443 -9.87 -4.73 -13.29
N PRO A 444 -9.48 -3.45 -13.10
CA PRO A 444 -9.41 -2.47 -14.19
C PRO A 444 -8.37 -2.82 -15.26
N LEU A 445 -7.22 -3.37 -14.85
CA LEU A 445 -6.10 -3.73 -15.74
C LEU A 445 -6.42 -4.98 -16.57
N ILE A 446 -7.08 -5.97 -15.96
CA ILE A 446 -7.57 -7.18 -16.64
C ILE A 446 -8.69 -6.84 -17.63
N LYS A 447 -9.67 -6.02 -17.24
CA LYS A 447 -10.75 -5.57 -18.15
C LYS A 447 -10.21 -4.80 -19.35
N ALA A 448 -9.15 -4.02 -19.17
CA ALA A 448 -8.43 -3.32 -20.24
C ALA A 448 -7.39 -4.18 -20.99
N LYS A 449 -7.18 -5.45 -20.59
CA LYS A 449 -6.22 -6.40 -21.18
C LYS A 449 -4.77 -5.90 -21.19
N LEU A 450 -4.40 -5.07 -20.21
CA LEU A 450 -3.05 -4.48 -20.12
C LEU A 450 -2.03 -5.38 -19.42
N ILE A 451 -2.49 -6.44 -18.73
CA ILE A 451 -1.65 -7.44 -18.09
C ILE A 451 -1.97 -8.84 -18.60
N GLU A 452 -0.96 -9.70 -18.60
CA GLU A 452 -1.07 -11.12 -18.83
C GLU A 452 -1.85 -11.80 -17.68
N LEU A 453 -2.64 -12.82 -18.01
CA LEU A 453 -3.50 -13.51 -17.04
C LEU A 453 -2.79 -14.65 -16.29
N LYS A 454 -1.49 -14.86 -16.60
CA LYS A 454 -0.60 -15.87 -16.01
C LYS A 454 0.40 -15.22 -15.08
N ASN A 455 1.04 -16.02 -14.23
CA ASN A 455 2.17 -15.60 -13.38
C ASN A 455 1.87 -14.41 -12.43
N ILE A 456 0.59 -14.16 -12.12
CA ILE A 456 0.16 -13.17 -11.13
C ILE A 456 0.58 -13.67 -9.75
N ILE A 457 1.58 -13.01 -9.15
CA ILE A 457 2.12 -13.36 -7.83
C ILE A 457 1.75 -12.26 -6.84
N ILE A 458 1.16 -12.63 -5.72
CA ILE A 458 0.68 -11.73 -4.69
C ILE A 458 1.34 -12.11 -3.36
N ASP A 459 2.29 -11.27 -2.94
CA ASP A 459 2.86 -11.32 -1.60
C ASP A 459 2.16 -10.25 -0.74
N ALA A 460 1.27 -10.69 0.13
CA ALA A 460 0.43 -9.83 0.94
C ALA A 460 0.83 -9.85 2.42
N LYS A 461 0.63 -8.74 3.11
CA LYS A 461 1.02 -8.48 4.50
C LYS A 461 -0.19 -7.95 5.28
N SER A 462 -0.43 -8.44 6.50
CA SER A 462 -1.54 -7.98 7.36
C SER A 462 -1.12 -7.81 8.81
N GLY A 463 -1.67 -6.78 9.46
CA GLY A 463 -1.72 -6.71 10.92
C GLY A 463 -2.58 -7.82 11.53
N VAL A 464 -2.27 -8.18 12.78
CA VAL A 464 -2.80 -9.38 13.47
C VAL A 464 -4.31 -9.36 13.70
N SER A 465 -4.98 -8.18 13.68
CA SER A 465 -6.44 -8.11 13.84
C SER A 465 -7.23 -8.87 12.76
N GLY A 466 -6.62 -9.14 11.60
CA GLY A 466 -7.19 -10.02 10.56
C GLY A 466 -7.42 -11.46 11.03
N ALA A 467 -6.70 -11.94 12.06
CA ALA A 467 -6.93 -13.25 12.68
C ALA A 467 -8.12 -13.28 13.67
N GLY A 468 -8.77 -12.13 13.90
CA GLY A 468 -9.92 -11.99 14.79
C GLY A 468 -9.56 -11.95 16.29
N ARG A 469 -10.59 -11.90 17.14
CA ARG A 469 -10.46 -11.78 18.61
C ARG A 469 -10.44 -13.13 19.33
N GLY A 470 -10.24 -14.24 18.62
CA GLY A 470 -10.15 -15.56 19.21
C GLY A 470 -8.85 -15.73 19.98
N ALA A 471 -8.92 -16.00 21.29
CA ALA A 471 -7.76 -16.33 22.10
C ALA A 471 -7.14 -17.66 21.60
N LYS A 472 -5.96 -17.56 21.01
CA LYS A 472 -5.13 -18.65 20.50
C LYS A 472 -3.69 -18.34 20.87
N GLU A 473 -2.90 -19.36 21.18
CA GLU A 473 -1.48 -19.22 21.55
C GLU A 473 -0.69 -18.45 20.50
N ALA A 474 -0.75 -18.88 19.23
CA ALA A 474 -0.12 -18.20 18.09
C ALA A 474 -0.62 -16.77 17.79
N ASN A 475 -1.61 -16.24 18.52
CA ASN A 475 -2.09 -14.86 18.43
C ASN A 475 -1.76 -14.04 19.70
N LEU A 476 -1.04 -14.59 20.68
CA LEU A 476 -0.60 -13.86 21.87
C LEU A 476 0.50 -12.84 21.50
N TYR A 477 0.64 -11.80 22.32
CA TYR A 477 1.58 -10.71 22.05
C TYR A 477 3.03 -11.20 21.87
N THR A 478 3.47 -12.17 22.67
CA THR A 478 4.83 -12.73 22.63
C THR A 478 5.12 -13.55 21.37
N GLU A 479 4.11 -14.16 20.76
CA GLU A 479 4.26 -14.97 19.53
C GLU A 479 4.18 -14.13 18.25
N ILE A 480 3.84 -12.83 18.38
CA ILE A 480 3.55 -11.91 17.29
C ILE A 480 4.52 -10.71 17.27
N ALA A 481 5.00 -10.24 18.42
CA ALA A 481 5.92 -9.11 18.50
C ALA A 481 7.33 -9.47 17.95
N GLU A 482 8.06 -8.46 17.48
CA GLU A 482 9.44 -8.56 16.96
C GLU A 482 9.69 -9.57 15.81
N GLY A 483 8.65 -10.19 15.25
CA GLY A 483 8.75 -11.21 14.20
C GLY A 483 7.74 -11.05 13.06
N ILE A 484 8.00 -11.74 11.96
CA ILE A 484 7.07 -11.92 10.84
C ILE A 484 7.04 -13.40 10.43
N HIS A 485 5.91 -13.89 9.93
CA HIS A 485 5.83 -15.23 9.36
C HIS A 485 4.79 -15.33 8.23
N SER A 486 5.06 -16.19 7.25
CA SER A 486 4.08 -16.60 6.23
C SER A 486 3.07 -17.56 6.84
N TYR A 487 1.82 -17.53 6.41
CA TYR A 487 0.79 -18.49 6.83
C TYR A 487 -0.13 -18.86 5.67
N GLY A 488 -0.91 -19.94 5.77
CA GLY A 488 -1.85 -20.35 4.72
C GLY A 488 -1.22 -20.55 3.33
N ILE A 489 0.08 -20.86 3.29
CA ILE A 489 0.87 -20.97 2.06
C ILE A 489 0.22 -22.02 1.13
N THR A 490 0.12 -21.69 -0.16
CA THR A 490 -0.56 -22.50 -1.21
C THR A 490 -2.08 -22.66 -1.05
N SER A 491 -2.60 -22.72 0.18
CA SER A 491 -4.02 -22.93 0.47
C SER A 491 -4.53 -21.97 1.53
N HIS A 492 -4.91 -20.76 1.09
CA HIS A 492 -5.61 -19.77 1.90
C HIS A 492 -7.02 -19.53 1.33
N ARG A 493 -8.05 -19.50 2.19
CA ARG A 493 -9.47 -19.44 1.77
C ARG A 493 -9.89 -18.18 0.97
N HIS A 494 -9.05 -17.17 0.89
CA HIS A 494 -9.25 -16.03 -0.01
C HIS A 494 -8.77 -16.28 -1.46
N VAL A 495 -8.00 -17.34 -1.74
CA VAL A 495 -7.58 -17.71 -3.11
C VAL A 495 -8.77 -17.85 -4.06
N PRO A 496 -9.81 -18.67 -3.80
CA PRO A 496 -10.97 -18.77 -4.71
C PRO A 496 -11.73 -17.44 -4.82
N GLU A 497 -11.75 -16.62 -3.77
CA GLU A 497 -12.42 -15.32 -3.78
C GLU A 497 -11.69 -14.32 -4.71
N ILE A 498 -10.35 -14.33 -4.68
CA ILE A 498 -9.50 -13.59 -5.63
C ILE A 498 -9.70 -14.15 -7.04
N GLU A 499 -9.54 -15.46 -7.23
CA GLU A 499 -9.60 -16.10 -8.54
C GLU A 499 -10.96 -15.94 -9.21
N GLN A 500 -12.07 -16.02 -8.47
CA GLN A 500 -13.41 -15.74 -8.98
C GLN A 500 -13.52 -14.30 -9.52
N GLY A 501 -13.13 -13.30 -8.72
CA GLY A 501 -13.22 -11.90 -9.13
C GLY A 501 -12.35 -11.55 -10.33
N LEU A 502 -11.11 -12.05 -10.36
CA LEU A 502 -10.20 -11.85 -11.50
C LEU A 502 -10.66 -12.64 -12.74
N SER A 503 -11.18 -13.86 -12.58
CA SER A 503 -11.71 -14.66 -13.69
C SER A 503 -12.94 -14.02 -14.33
N ASN A 504 -13.83 -13.47 -13.51
CA ASN A 504 -15.01 -12.71 -13.96
C ASN A 504 -14.60 -11.43 -14.70
N ALA A 505 -13.51 -10.77 -14.28
CA ALA A 505 -12.95 -9.63 -15.01
C ALA A 505 -12.33 -10.01 -16.37
N ALA A 506 -11.75 -11.21 -16.48
CA ALA A 506 -11.09 -11.72 -17.68
C ALA A 506 -12.02 -12.42 -18.68
N ASN A 507 -13.17 -12.95 -18.22
CA ASN A 507 -13.97 -13.96 -18.91
C ASN A 507 -13.17 -15.25 -19.22
N SER A 508 -12.27 -15.64 -18.31
CA SER A 508 -11.41 -16.84 -18.39
C SER A 508 -10.95 -17.25 -17.00
N LYS A 509 -10.72 -18.55 -16.72
CA LYS A 509 -10.23 -19.01 -15.41
C LYS A 509 -8.80 -18.51 -15.19
N ILE A 510 -8.60 -17.74 -14.12
CA ILE A 510 -7.29 -17.29 -13.64
C ILE A 510 -6.87 -18.16 -12.46
N THR A 511 -5.57 -18.41 -12.36
CA THR A 511 -4.92 -19.02 -11.18
C THR A 511 -3.82 -18.08 -10.68
N VAL A 512 -3.80 -17.81 -9.37
CA VAL A 512 -2.84 -16.88 -8.75
C VAL A 512 -1.89 -17.60 -7.81
N SER A 513 -0.68 -17.06 -7.65
CA SER A 513 0.17 -17.38 -6.51
C SER A 513 -0.12 -16.37 -5.40
N PHE A 514 -0.56 -16.82 -4.23
CA PHE A 514 -0.91 -15.95 -3.10
C PHE A 514 -0.29 -16.46 -1.79
N THR A 515 0.54 -15.61 -1.17
CA THR A 515 1.16 -15.87 0.13
C THR A 515 0.89 -14.71 1.08
N PRO A 516 0.09 -14.90 2.14
CA PRO A 516 -0.10 -13.91 3.19
C PRO A 516 0.95 -14.03 4.31
N HIS A 517 1.36 -12.89 4.83
CA HIS A 517 2.34 -12.72 5.90
C HIS A 517 1.72 -11.97 7.08
N LEU A 518 1.90 -12.48 8.29
CA LEU A 518 1.43 -11.87 9.52
C LEU A 518 2.49 -10.90 10.07
N MET A 519 2.08 -9.67 10.34
CA MET A 519 2.96 -8.55 10.72
C MET A 519 2.80 -8.19 12.22
N PRO A 520 3.85 -7.68 12.88
CA PRO A 520 3.85 -7.28 14.30
C PRO A 520 3.15 -5.92 14.51
N MET A 521 1.96 -5.75 13.94
CA MET A 521 1.16 -4.53 14.03
C MET A 521 -0.33 -4.88 14.17
N SER A 522 -1.10 -4.02 14.84
CA SER A 522 -2.52 -4.30 15.12
C SER A 522 -3.41 -4.21 13.87
N ARG A 523 -3.17 -3.23 13.00
CA ARG A 523 -4.00 -2.91 11.82
C ARG A 523 -3.14 -2.55 10.61
N GLY A 524 -3.77 -2.63 9.44
CA GLY A 524 -3.19 -2.29 8.15
C GLY A 524 -2.91 -3.54 7.32
N MET A 525 -2.98 -3.39 6.01
CA MET A 525 -2.74 -4.46 5.04
C MET A 525 -2.12 -3.91 3.78
N GLN A 526 -1.17 -4.65 3.21
CA GLN A 526 -0.50 -4.32 1.96
C GLN A 526 -0.48 -5.56 1.06
N SER A 527 -0.96 -5.40 -0.18
CA SER A 527 -0.69 -6.35 -1.26
C SER A 527 0.45 -5.81 -2.12
N THR A 528 1.55 -6.56 -2.23
CA THR A 528 2.57 -6.36 -3.26
C THR A 528 2.30 -7.38 -4.35
N ILE A 529 1.98 -6.92 -5.55
CA ILE A 529 1.49 -7.74 -6.66
C ILE A 529 2.47 -7.61 -7.83
N TYR A 530 2.95 -8.74 -8.32
CA TYR A 530 3.85 -8.83 -9.48
C TYR A 530 3.06 -9.36 -10.67
N VAL A 531 3.10 -8.64 -11.79
CA VAL A 531 2.36 -8.96 -13.01
C VAL A 531 3.25 -8.87 -14.24
N GLU A 532 2.99 -9.72 -15.23
CA GLU A 532 3.51 -9.56 -16.59
C GLU A 532 2.59 -8.61 -17.36
N MET A 533 3.17 -7.62 -18.04
CA MET A 533 2.44 -6.67 -18.89
C MET A 533 2.18 -7.29 -20.26
N ALA A 534 1.06 -6.95 -20.88
CA ALA A 534 0.74 -7.42 -22.23
C ALA A 534 1.74 -6.85 -23.27
N PRO A 535 1.94 -7.51 -24.44
CA PRO A 535 2.96 -7.11 -25.41
C PRO A 535 2.81 -5.65 -25.88
N GLY A 536 3.85 -4.84 -25.64
CA GLY A 536 3.89 -3.42 -25.99
C GLY A 536 3.33 -2.47 -24.94
N VAL A 537 2.71 -2.98 -23.86
CA VAL A 537 2.22 -2.17 -22.74
C VAL A 537 3.37 -1.75 -21.83
N SER A 538 3.30 -0.51 -21.32
CA SER A 538 4.22 0.06 -20.36
C SER A 538 3.57 0.30 -19.00
N VAL A 539 4.40 0.57 -17.99
CA VAL A 539 3.93 0.96 -16.64
C VAL A 539 3.10 2.24 -16.66
N GLU A 540 3.37 3.13 -17.62
CA GLU A 540 2.59 4.37 -17.82
C GLU A 540 1.15 4.06 -18.20
N ASP A 541 0.91 3.07 -19.06
CA ASP A 541 -0.44 2.66 -19.47
C ASP A 541 -1.21 2.03 -18.31
N LEU A 542 -0.54 1.25 -17.44
CA LEU A 542 -1.15 0.72 -16.22
C LEU A 542 -1.53 1.85 -15.25
N TYR A 543 -0.63 2.82 -15.06
CA TYR A 543 -0.86 3.99 -14.22
C TYR A 543 -2.02 4.83 -14.76
N GLN A 544 -2.04 5.14 -16.06
CA GLN A 544 -3.10 5.93 -16.69
C GLN A 544 -4.44 5.20 -16.65
N GLN A 545 -4.48 3.88 -16.86
CA GLN A 545 -5.72 3.10 -16.75
C GLN A 545 -6.29 3.13 -15.33
N LEU A 546 -5.46 2.97 -14.29
CA LEU A 546 -5.93 3.10 -12.91
C LEU A 546 -6.36 4.54 -12.58
N SER A 547 -5.60 5.53 -13.04
CA SER A 547 -5.91 6.95 -12.83
C SER A 547 -7.24 7.35 -13.47
N THR A 548 -7.56 6.78 -14.65
CA THR A 548 -8.80 7.08 -15.39
C THR A 548 -9.98 6.30 -14.83
N PHE A 549 -9.78 5.03 -14.45
CA PHE A 549 -10.84 4.19 -13.89
C PHE A 549 -11.28 4.65 -12.49
N TYR A 550 -10.36 5.23 -11.71
CA TYR A 550 -10.60 5.69 -10.34
C TYR A 550 -10.61 7.21 -10.15
N GLU A 551 -10.63 8.00 -11.23
CA GLU A 551 -10.64 9.48 -11.19
C GLU A 551 -11.75 10.07 -10.30
N ASN A 552 -12.89 9.38 -10.21
CA ASN A 552 -14.09 9.84 -9.50
C ASN A 552 -14.42 9.01 -8.24
N GLU A 553 -13.48 8.19 -7.74
CA GLU A 553 -13.66 7.44 -6.49
C GLU A 553 -13.15 8.21 -5.27
N GLU A 554 -14.02 8.41 -4.27
CA GLU A 554 -13.61 8.93 -2.95
C GLU A 554 -12.55 8.02 -2.28
N PHE A 555 -12.80 6.72 -2.28
CA PHE A 555 -12.05 5.78 -1.44
C PHE A 555 -10.88 5.08 -2.14
N VAL A 556 -10.55 5.42 -3.38
CA VAL A 556 -9.46 4.76 -4.14
C VAL A 556 -8.48 5.80 -4.67
N ILE A 557 -7.36 5.95 -3.97
CA ILE A 557 -6.35 6.98 -4.26
C ILE A 557 -5.15 6.35 -4.97
N LEU A 558 -4.92 6.74 -6.23
CA LEU A 558 -3.65 6.51 -6.91
C LEU A 558 -2.65 7.60 -6.51
N LEU A 559 -1.50 7.21 -5.93
CA LEU A 559 -0.44 8.15 -5.59
C LEU A 559 0.33 8.62 -6.83
N LYS A 560 1.06 9.73 -6.72
CA LYS A 560 1.87 10.24 -7.84
C LYS A 560 3.03 9.29 -8.13
N LYS A 561 3.53 9.30 -9.36
CA LYS A 561 4.64 8.45 -9.80
C LYS A 561 5.84 8.57 -8.84
N SER A 562 6.39 7.42 -8.46
CA SER A 562 7.45 7.24 -7.43
C SER A 562 7.04 7.37 -5.96
N GLU A 563 5.82 7.78 -5.61
CA GLU A 563 5.33 7.78 -4.22
C GLU A 563 4.90 6.37 -3.78
N VAL A 564 5.39 5.87 -2.63
CA VAL A 564 5.08 4.52 -2.15
C VAL A 564 3.86 4.52 -1.20
N PRO A 565 2.85 3.65 -1.40
CA PRO A 565 1.75 3.47 -0.46
C PRO A 565 2.20 2.82 0.86
N HIS A 566 1.82 3.39 2.01
CA HIS A 566 2.14 2.85 3.34
C HIS A 566 0.86 2.57 4.14
N THR A 567 0.73 1.38 4.74
CA THR A 567 -0.43 0.96 5.56
C THR A 567 -0.80 1.95 6.68
N ARG A 568 0.20 2.57 7.30
CA ARG A 568 0.03 3.58 8.36
C ARG A 568 -0.68 4.85 7.90
N HIS A 569 -0.67 5.17 6.59
CA HIS A 569 -1.35 6.35 6.03
C HIS A 569 -2.84 6.09 5.69
N VAL A 570 -3.36 4.87 5.88
CA VAL A 570 -4.78 4.52 5.72
C VAL A 570 -5.45 3.99 6.99
N ARG A 571 -4.67 3.79 8.07
CA ARG A 571 -5.11 3.19 9.33
C ARG A 571 -6.31 3.93 9.94
N GLY A 572 -7.39 3.20 10.25
CA GLY A 572 -8.65 3.74 10.79
C GLY A 572 -9.63 4.35 9.77
N SER A 573 -9.23 4.49 8.50
CA SER A 573 -10.01 5.12 7.42
C SER A 573 -10.53 4.11 6.38
N ASN A 574 -11.47 4.53 5.53
CA ASN A 574 -12.00 3.69 4.45
C ASN A 574 -11.20 3.79 3.13
N TYR A 575 -10.07 4.51 3.10
CA TYR A 575 -9.28 4.67 1.88
C TYR A 575 -8.46 3.40 1.54
N CYS A 576 -8.44 3.08 0.25
CA CYS A 576 -7.44 2.26 -0.42
C CYS A 576 -6.46 3.19 -1.13
N VAL A 577 -5.17 3.01 -0.90
CA VAL A 577 -4.10 3.82 -1.52
C VAL A 577 -3.19 2.90 -2.31
N MET A 578 -2.87 3.23 -3.56
CA MET A 578 -2.07 2.37 -4.44
C MET A 578 -1.08 3.14 -5.33
N ASN A 579 -0.12 2.42 -5.92
CA ASN A 579 0.71 2.91 -7.01
C ASN A 579 1.30 1.74 -7.83
N VAL A 580 1.81 2.04 -9.03
CA VAL A 580 2.45 1.08 -9.95
C VAL A 580 3.89 1.47 -10.22
N PHE A 581 4.78 0.48 -10.27
CA PHE A 581 6.22 0.63 -10.45
C PHE A 581 6.73 -0.33 -11.54
N PRO A 582 7.82 0.00 -12.26
CA PRO A 582 8.53 -0.96 -13.08
C PRO A 582 9.17 -2.05 -12.22
N ASP A 583 9.10 -3.30 -12.68
CA ASP A 583 9.98 -4.36 -12.20
C ASP A 583 11.39 -4.16 -12.82
N ARG A 584 12.42 -4.76 -12.21
CA ARG A 584 13.74 -4.93 -12.82
C ARG A 584 13.67 -5.87 -14.03
N ILE A 585 12.74 -6.82 -14.03
CA ILE A 585 12.50 -7.76 -15.12
C ILE A 585 11.75 -7.03 -16.25
N PRO A 586 12.30 -6.95 -17.48
CA PRO A 586 11.62 -6.31 -18.61
C PRO A 586 10.26 -6.96 -18.89
N GLY A 587 9.24 -6.13 -19.13
CA GLY A 587 7.87 -6.60 -19.35
C GLY A 587 7.10 -6.98 -18.07
N ARG A 588 7.63 -6.72 -16.87
CA ARG A 588 6.89 -6.85 -15.61
C ARG A 588 6.66 -5.51 -14.92
N ALA A 589 5.62 -5.47 -14.10
CA ALA A 589 5.28 -4.35 -13.22
C ALA A 589 5.00 -4.86 -11.80
N ILE A 590 5.22 -3.97 -10.83
CA ILE A 590 4.92 -4.18 -9.41
C ILE A 590 3.82 -3.19 -9.02
N ILE A 591 2.70 -3.69 -8.52
CA ILE A 591 1.61 -2.89 -7.98
C ILE A 591 1.65 -3.01 -6.45
N ILE A 592 1.56 -1.87 -5.76
CA ILE A 592 1.42 -1.83 -4.29
C ILE A 592 0.07 -1.23 -3.97
N SER A 593 -0.72 -1.90 -3.12
CA SER A 593 -2.06 -1.49 -2.70
C SER A 593 -2.18 -1.67 -1.18
N VAL A 594 -2.64 -0.64 -0.45
CA VAL A 594 -2.79 -0.65 1.00
C VAL A 594 -4.18 -0.23 1.46
N ILE A 595 -4.67 -0.87 2.53
CA ILE A 595 -5.95 -0.60 3.20
C ILE A 595 -5.82 -0.75 4.73
N ASP A 596 -6.76 -0.21 5.50
CA ASP A 596 -7.04 -0.74 6.84
C ASP A 596 -7.87 -2.02 6.72
N ASN A 597 -7.36 -3.11 7.28
CA ASN A 597 -7.94 -4.46 7.15
C ASN A 597 -9.26 -4.66 7.93
N LEU A 598 -9.62 -3.76 8.85
CA LEU A 598 -10.90 -3.78 9.56
C LEU A 598 -11.89 -2.76 9.02
N VAL A 599 -11.42 -1.69 8.37
CA VAL A 599 -12.29 -0.68 7.72
C VAL A 599 -12.53 -1.04 6.25
N LYS A 600 -11.73 -0.54 5.29
CA LYS A 600 -11.95 -0.86 3.86
C LYS A 600 -11.83 -2.36 3.57
N GLY A 601 -11.00 -3.08 4.33
CA GLY A 601 -10.90 -4.54 4.25
C GLY A 601 -12.04 -5.34 4.91
N ALA A 602 -12.99 -4.68 5.59
CA ALA A 602 -14.18 -5.33 6.13
C ALA A 602 -15.34 -4.33 6.38
N SER A 603 -15.33 -3.67 7.54
CA SER A 603 -16.49 -3.02 8.16
C SER A 603 -16.85 -1.66 7.56
N GLY A 604 -15.85 -0.95 7.03
CA GLY A 604 -16.05 0.29 6.29
C GLY A 604 -16.67 0.03 4.93
N GLN A 605 -16.17 -0.98 4.20
CA GLN A 605 -16.79 -1.43 2.95
C GLN A 605 -18.20 -1.99 3.19
N ALA A 606 -18.44 -2.67 4.32
CA ALA A 606 -19.77 -3.12 4.68
C ALA A 606 -20.75 -1.94 4.87
N LEU A 607 -20.31 -0.86 5.52
CA LEU A 607 -21.09 0.38 5.64
C LEU A 607 -21.26 1.09 4.27
N GLN A 608 -20.22 1.11 3.43
CA GLN A 608 -20.27 1.68 2.07
C GLN A 608 -21.32 0.95 1.20
N ASN A 609 -21.39 -0.38 1.34
CA ASN A 609 -22.41 -1.23 0.72
C ASN A 609 -23.81 -0.93 1.29
N LEU A 610 -23.97 -0.85 2.62
CA LEU A 610 -25.29 -0.58 3.20
C LEU A 610 -25.82 0.82 2.83
N ASN A 611 -24.94 1.83 2.74
CA ASN A 611 -25.32 3.16 2.26
C ASN A 611 -25.97 3.08 0.87
N LEU A 612 -25.33 2.40 -0.09
CA LEU A 612 -25.88 2.16 -1.43
C LEU A 612 -27.19 1.37 -1.40
N MET A 613 -27.28 0.31 -0.58
CA MET A 613 -28.49 -0.52 -0.45
C MET A 613 -29.69 0.26 0.12
N MET A 614 -29.45 1.36 0.84
CA MET A 614 -30.45 2.24 1.45
C MET A 614 -30.63 3.57 0.69
N GLY A 615 -29.98 3.77 -0.46
CA GLY A 615 -30.07 5.01 -1.25
C GLY A 615 -29.37 6.23 -0.63
N ILE A 616 -28.47 6.01 0.32
CA ILE A 616 -27.68 7.03 1.04
C ILE A 616 -26.35 7.27 0.30
N PRO A 617 -25.81 8.51 0.25
CA PRO A 617 -24.49 8.76 -0.34
C PRO A 617 -23.41 7.85 0.26
N GLU A 618 -22.65 7.16 -0.57
CA GLU A 618 -21.86 6.01 -0.12
C GLU A 618 -20.77 6.33 0.90
N ASN A 619 -20.25 7.56 0.88
CA ASN A 619 -19.23 8.05 1.81
C ASN A 619 -19.79 8.49 3.18
N THR A 620 -21.11 8.42 3.40
CA THR A 620 -21.76 8.82 4.65
C THR A 620 -21.21 8.02 5.83
N GLY A 621 -20.70 8.73 6.85
CA GLY A 621 -20.03 8.14 8.03
C GLY A 621 -18.74 7.39 7.75
N LEU A 622 -18.12 7.56 6.57
CA LEU A 622 -16.85 6.91 6.19
C LEU A 622 -15.69 7.89 5.94
N LEU A 623 -15.96 9.20 5.89
CA LEU A 623 -14.96 10.29 5.78
C LEU A 623 -14.11 10.50 7.05
N TYR A 624 -13.79 9.42 7.78
CA TYR A 624 -12.81 9.46 8.87
C TYR A 624 -11.41 9.58 8.26
N MET A 625 -10.70 10.67 8.56
CA MET A 625 -9.29 10.82 8.19
C MET A 625 -8.42 9.71 8.82
N PRO A 626 -7.36 9.25 8.13
CA PRO A 626 -6.42 8.27 8.68
C PRO A 626 -5.82 8.71 10.03
N LEU A 627 -5.84 7.81 11.02
CA LEU A 627 -5.24 8.04 12.32
C LEU A 627 -3.76 7.62 12.29
N PHE A 628 -2.88 8.60 12.17
CA PHE A 628 -1.41 8.50 12.11
C PHE A 628 -0.79 9.42 13.19
N PRO A 629 0.38 9.10 13.79
CA PRO A 629 1.29 7.96 13.56
C PRO A 629 0.82 6.62 14.14
#